data_AF-A0A920Q596-F1
#
_entry.id   AF-A0A920Q596-F1
#
_cell.length_a   1.000
_cell.length_b   1.000
_cell.length_c   1.000
_cell.angle_alpha   90.00
_cell.angle_beta   90.00
_cell.angle_gamma   90.00
#
_symmetry.space_group_name_H-M   'P 1'
#
loop_
_entity.id
_entity.type
_entity.pdbx_description
1 polymer ?
#
loop_
_entity_poly.entity_id
_entity_poly.type
_entity_poly.pdbx_seq_one_letter_code
_entity_poly.pdbx_strand_id
1 'polypeptide(L)' 'MVEIAGCTDHDGNGTVDDCVAMDAAIDAAATARCRTSPNPWVGSVVMVDGRIVGTGATRPPGGHTQNGWP' A
#
# COMPACT_ATOMS: atom_id res chain seq x y z
N MET A 1 1.07 -28.12 13.82
CA MET A 1 0.15 -27.16 13.18
C MET A 1 0.45 -25.83 13.85
N VAL A 2 1.37 -25.06 13.26
CA VAL A 2 1.80 -23.78 13.84
C VAL A 2 0.78 -22.76 13.37
N GLU A 3 -0.09 -22.32 14.28
CA GLU A 3 -0.84 -21.09 14.03
C GLU A 3 0.17 -19.94 14.10
N ILE A 4 0.51 -19.41 12.93
CA ILE A 4 1.04 -18.06 12.85
C ILE A 4 -0.08 -17.20 13.39
N ALA A 5 0.11 -16.64 14.59
CA ALA A 5 -0.77 -15.62 15.11
C ALA A 5 -0.70 -14.43 14.16
N GLY A 6 -1.52 -14.48 13.11
CA GLY A 6 -1.86 -13.30 12.33
C GLY A 6 -2.40 -12.30 13.32
N CYS A 7 -1.86 -11.10 13.31
CA CYS A 7 -2.55 -9.98 13.89
C CYS A 7 -3.95 -9.99 13.26
N THR A 8 -4.94 -10.34 14.07
CA THR A 8 -6.34 -10.33 13.69
C THR A 8 -6.92 -8.98 14.08
N ASP A 9 -7.70 -8.38 13.20
CA ASP A 9 -8.49 -7.18 13.45
C ASP A 9 -9.25 -7.34 14.78
N HIS A 10 -9.38 -6.25 15.54
CA HIS A 10 -10.21 -6.27 16.75
C HIS A 10 -11.71 -6.17 16.44
N ASP A 11 -12.07 -6.10 15.15
CA ASP A 11 -13.41 -5.75 14.71
C ASP A 11 -14.26 -6.98 14.33
N GLY A 12 -13.64 -8.14 14.03
CA GLY A 12 -14.33 -9.43 13.93
C GLY A 12 -15.40 -9.55 12.83
N ASN A 13 -15.39 -8.68 11.82
CA ASN A 13 -16.49 -8.49 10.87
C ASN A 13 -16.26 -9.12 9.47
N GLY A 14 -15.22 -9.92 9.26
CA GLY A 14 -14.95 -10.53 7.95
C GLY A 14 -14.50 -9.54 6.86
N THR A 15 -14.03 -8.37 7.30
CA THR A 15 -13.28 -7.40 6.51
C THR A 15 -11.83 -7.86 6.36
N VAL A 16 -11.13 -7.44 5.30
CA VAL A 16 -9.68 -7.68 5.19
C VAL A 16 -9.00 -7.10 6.42
N ASP A 17 -8.21 -7.94 7.06
CA ASP A 17 -7.43 -7.61 8.24
C ASP A 17 -6.45 -6.46 7.99
N ASP A 18 -6.28 -5.56 8.96
CA ASP A 18 -5.29 -4.48 8.89
C ASP A 18 -3.89 -4.99 8.59
N CYS A 19 -3.48 -6.13 9.13
CA CYS A 19 -2.18 -6.72 8.82
C CYS A 19 -2.08 -7.23 7.39
N VAL A 20 -3.15 -7.85 6.87
CA VAL A 20 -3.19 -8.27 5.45
C VAL A 20 -3.17 -7.03 4.54
N ALA A 21 -3.87 -5.97 4.92
CA ALA A 21 -3.88 -4.71 4.21
C ALA A 21 -2.49 -4.02 4.24
N MET A 22 -1.81 -4.05 5.38
CA MET A 22 -0.47 -3.48 5.55
C MET A 22 0.60 -4.28 4.81
N ASP A 23 0.51 -5.61 4.80
CA ASP A 23 1.39 -6.46 4.00
C ASP A 23 1.25 -6.12 2.50
N ALA A 24 0.01 -5.95 2.02
CA ALA A 24 -0.23 -5.51 0.65
C ALA A 24 0.33 -4.09 0.36
N ALA A 25 0.30 -3.18 1.33
CA ALA A 25 0.90 -1.86 1.20
C ALA A 25 2.45 -1.94 1.12
N ILE A 26 3.07 -2.83 1.92
CA ILE A 26 4.52 -3.06 1.89
C ILE A 26 4.94 -3.67 0.54
N ASP A 27 4.18 -4.63 0.02
CA ASP A 27 4.40 -5.21 -1.30
C ASP A 27 4.29 -4.14 -2.40
N ALA A 28 3.30 -3.25 -2.33
CA ALA A 28 3.20 -2.13 -3.24
C ALA A 28 4.43 -1.20 -3.14
N ALA A 29 4.89 -0.89 -1.93
CA ALA A 29 6.09 -0.07 -1.69
C ALA A 29 7.34 -0.70 -2.32
N ALA A 30 7.47 -2.04 -2.29
CA ALA A 30 8.60 -2.74 -2.88
C ALA A 30 8.74 -2.50 -4.39
N THR A 31 7.66 -2.16 -5.10
CA THR A 31 7.72 -1.81 -6.54
C THR A 31 8.39 -0.46 -6.83
N ALA A 32 8.46 0.43 -5.83
CA ALA A 32 9.16 1.72 -5.92
C ALA A 32 10.69 1.59 -5.70
N ARG A 33 11.15 0.39 -5.31
CA ARG A 33 12.53 0.10 -4.97
C ARG A 33 13.50 0.53 -6.09
N CYS A 34 14.53 1.27 -5.71
CA CYS A 34 15.61 1.77 -6.58
C CYS A 34 15.17 2.69 -7.73
N ARG A 35 13.89 3.11 -7.81
CA ARG A 35 13.37 3.94 -8.91
C ARG A 35 12.95 5.34 -8.49
N THR A 36 12.85 5.60 -7.19
CA THR A 36 12.28 6.86 -6.67
C THR A 36 13.25 7.72 -5.88
N SER A 37 14.55 7.40 -5.86
CA SER A 37 15.56 8.20 -5.15
C SER A 37 15.47 9.68 -5.57
N PRO A 38 15.43 10.64 -4.62
CA PRO A 38 15.65 10.50 -3.17
C PRO A 38 14.40 10.18 -2.34
N ASN A 39 13.23 10.03 -2.95
CA ASN A 39 11.96 9.82 -2.26
C ASN A 39 11.88 8.40 -1.65
N PRO A 40 11.37 8.27 -0.41
CA PRO A 40 11.20 6.97 0.23
C PRO A 40 10.19 6.09 -0.50
N TRP A 41 10.35 4.78 -0.36
CA TRP A 41 9.43 3.79 -0.92
C TRP A 41 8.23 3.68 0.02
N VAL A 42 7.14 4.32 -0.36
CA VAL A 42 5.87 4.28 0.36
C VAL A 42 4.88 3.57 -0.53
N GLY A 43 4.15 2.62 0.05
CA GLY A 43 3.00 1.99 -0.56
C GLY A 43 1.74 2.32 0.23
N SER A 44 0.60 2.25 -0.43
CA SER A 44 -0.71 2.51 0.17
C SER A 44 -1.76 1.55 -0.36
N VAL A 45 -2.77 1.30 0.45
CA VAL A 45 -3.97 0.55 0.07
C VAL A 45 -5.20 1.40 0.38
N VAL A 46 -6.23 1.27 -0.45
CA VAL A 46 -7.55 1.86 -0.21
C VAL A 46 -8.53 0.72 0.00
N MET A 47 -9.26 0.76 1.11
CA MET A 47 -10.29 -0.22 1.44
C MET A 47 -11.68 0.40 1.42
N VAL A 48 -12.64 -0.35 0.90
CA VAL A 48 -14.08 -0.03 0.94
C VAL A 48 -14.80 -1.31 1.35
N ASP A 49 -15.68 -1.23 2.34
CA ASP A 49 -16.47 -2.35 2.86
C ASP A 49 -15.61 -3.60 3.13
N GLY A 50 -14.44 -3.38 3.72
CA GLY A 50 -13.50 -4.45 4.07
C GLY A 50 -12.80 -5.11 2.89
N ARG A 51 -12.77 -4.50 1.72
CA ARG A 51 -12.07 -5.02 0.53
C ARG A 51 -11.06 -4.01 0.04
N ILE A 52 -9.86 -4.47 -0.32
CA ILE A 52 -8.90 -3.65 -1.03
C ILE A 52 -9.44 -3.35 -2.43
N VAL A 53 -9.69 -2.08 -2.71
CA VAL A 53 -10.18 -1.60 -4.02
C VAL A 53 -9.07 -0.96 -4.85
N GLY A 54 -7.90 -0.70 -4.25
CA GLY A 54 -6.75 -0.18 -4.97
C GLY A 54 -5.47 -0.18 -4.13
N THR A 55 -4.33 -0.19 -4.84
CA THR A 55 -2.99 -0.10 -4.28
C THR A 55 -2.21 1.02 -4.96
N GLY A 56 -1.35 1.71 -4.22
CA GLY A 56 -0.48 2.78 -4.73
C GLY A 56 0.96 2.61 -4.25
N ALA A 57 1.91 3.19 -5.00
CA ALA A 57 3.31 3.26 -4.63
C ALA A 57 3.93 4.60 -5.05
N THR A 58 4.95 5.06 -4.33
CA THR A 58 5.70 6.28 -4.67
C THR A 58 6.16 6.25 -6.13
N ARG A 59 5.96 7.35 -6.86
CA ARG A 59 6.45 7.49 -8.24
C ARG A 59 7.86 8.08 -8.29
N PRO A 60 8.64 7.81 -9.36
CA PRO A 60 9.92 8.47 -9.58
C PRO A 60 9.80 10.00 -9.51
N PRO A 61 10.81 10.70 -8.99
CA PRO A 61 10.85 12.16 -9.03
C PRO A 61 10.88 12.63 -10.49
N GLY A 62 9.92 13.49 -10.84
CA GLY A 62 9.67 13.91 -12.22
C GLY A 62 8.55 13.09 -12.89
N GLY A 63 7.33 13.63 -12.87
CA GLY A 63 6.20 13.05 -13.59
C GLY A 63 4.99 13.97 -13.73
N HIS A 64 4.85 15.00 -12.89
CA HIS A 64 3.81 16.02 -13.00
C HIS A 64 4.39 17.43 -12.93
N THR A 65 5.29 17.77 -13.86
CA THR A 65 5.70 19.16 -14.15
C THR A 65 6.00 19.37 -15.64
N GLN A 66 5.31 18.69 -16.57
CA GLN A 66 5.73 18.66 -17.99
C GLN A 66 4.76 19.26 -19.01
N ASN A 67 3.71 19.95 -18.59
CA ASN A 67 2.93 20.79 -19.49
C ASN A 67 2.13 21.81 -18.67
N GLY A 68 2.54 23.07 -18.77
CA GLY A 68 2.01 24.20 -18.02
C GLY A 68 0.51 24.16 -17.82
N TRP A 69 0.11 24.17 -16.56
CA TRP A 69 -1.23 24.59 -16.18
C TRP A 69 -1.33 26.12 -16.36
N PRO A 70 -2.36 26.63 -17.05
CA PRO A 70 -2.69 28.06 -17.04
C PRO A 70 -3.14 28.55 -15.66
#